data_AF-A0A382MY58-F1
#
_entry.id   AF-A0A382MY58-F1
#
_cell.length_a   1.000
_cell.length_b   1.000
_cell.length_c   1.000
_cell.angle_alpha   90.00
_cell.angle_beta   90.00
_cell.angle_gamma   90.00
#
_symmetry.space_group_name_H-M   'P 1'
#
loop_
_entity.id
_entity.type
_entity.pdbx_description
1 polymer ?
#
loop_
_entity_poly.entity_id
_entity_poly.type
_entity_poly.pdbx_seq_one_letter_code
_entity_poly.pdbx_strand_id
1 'polypeptide(L)'
;MIKINSTQVVSKELRKVRHFSSIITKKLKSESISSENINSFTFEELTDINKILSLTDFILTKYEHKKSMRLILNEFVDLITKSANSLESIDDDVEEMLISSTAEISRLKSIQHNFSKKNDSIFNENKLENEVNSKNSVNNLTIFSTDVYSPNYPSKIICNS
;
A
#
# COMPACT_ATOMS: atom_id res chain seq x y z
N MET A 1 -2.01 12.41 0.01
CA MET A 1 -3.13 13.13 -0.64
C MET A 1 -2.86 13.17 -2.14
N ILE A 2 -3.51 12.31 -2.92
CA ILE A 2 -3.28 12.21 -4.37
C ILE A 2 -4.02 13.38 -5.04
N LYS A 3 -3.28 14.35 -5.56
CA LYS A 3 -3.82 15.43 -6.39
C LYS A 3 -4.05 14.89 -7.79
N ILE A 4 -5.29 14.53 -8.11
CA ILE A 4 -5.70 14.19 -9.47
C ILE A 4 -5.91 15.52 -10.20
N ASN A 5 -4.88 15.98 -10.91
CA ASN A 5 -5.00 17.13 -11.79
C ASN A 5 -5.85 16.73 -12.99
N SER A 6 -7.18 16.81 -12.86
CA SER A 6 -8.13 16.65 -13.97
C SER A 6 -8.13 17.93 -14.82
N THR A 7 -6.98 18.31 -15.37
CA THR A 7 -7.00 19.23 -16.51
C THR A 7 -7.45 18.40 -17.69
N GLN A 8 -8.65 18.69 -18.20
CA GLN A 8 -9.17 18.18 -19.47
C GLN A 8 -8.26 18.67 -20.60
N VAL A 9 -7.07 18.10 -20.71
CA VAL A 9 -6.18 18.31 -21.84
C VAL A 9 -6.80 17.53 -22.97
N VAL A 10 -7.66 18.20 -23.74
CA VAL A 10 -8.20 17.72 -25.02
C VAL A 10 -7.06 17.01 -25.74
N SER A 11 -7.23 15.72 -25.99
CA SER A 11 -6.17 14.89 -26.56
C SER A 11 -5.53 15.54 -27.79
N LYS A 12 -4.21 15.36 -27.95
CA LYS A 12 -3.46 15.93 -29.08
C LYS A 12 -4.10 15.54 -30.42
N GLU A 13 -4.67 14.35 -30.47
CA GLU A 13 -5.39 13.76 -31.60
C GLU A 13 -6.70 14.51 -31.88
N LEU A 14 -7.53 14.75 -30.86
CA LEU A 14 -8.79 15.50 -31.00
C LEU A 14 -8.55 16.94 -31.49
N ARG A 15 -7.47 17.59 -31.05
CA ARG A 15 -7.07 18.91 -31.55
C ARG A 15 -6.73 18.89 -33.05
N LYS A 16 -6.02 17.85 -33.52
CA LYS A 16 -5.68 17.70 -34.94
C LYS A 16 -6.93 17.48 -35.79
N VAL A 17 -7.87 16.63 -35.34
CA VAL A 17 -9.14 16.36 -36.04
C VAL A 17 -9.95 17.65 -36.19
N ARG A 18 -10.10 18.43 -35.11
CA ARG A 18 -10.82 19.71 -35.14
C ARG A 18 -10.14 20.74 -36.03
N HIS A 19 -8.81 20.79 -36.01
CA HIS A 19 -8.04 21.68 -36.88
C HIS A 19 -8.26 21.34 -38.37
N PHE A 20 -8.15 20.07 -38.74
CA PHE A 20 -8.41 19.62 -40.11
C PHE A 20 -9.85 19.85 -40.55
N SER A 21 -10.82 19.56 -39.67
CA SER A 21 -12.24 19.82 -39.95
C SER A 21 -12.51 21.30 -40.18
N SER A 22 -11.82 22.20 -39.46
CA SER A 22 -11.90 23.65 -39.69
C SER A 22 -11.38 24.04 -41.08
N ILE A 23 -10.23 23.49 -41.51
CA ILE A 23 -9.67 23.76 -42.84
C ILE A 23 -10.64 23.33 -43.93
N ILE A 24 -11.18 22.10 -43.83
CA ILE A 24 -12.12 21.57 -44.83
C ILE A 24 -13.44 22.35 -44.83
N THR A 25 -13.97 22.69 -43.66
CA THR A 25 -15.20 23.49 -43.55
C THR A 25 -15.02 24.87 -44.19
N LYS A 26 -13.88 25.53 -43.96
CA LYS A 26 -13.60 26.82 -44.59
C LYS A 26 -13.43 26.69 -46.11
N LYS A 27 -12.78 25.60 -46.57
CA LYS A 27 -12.64 25.31 -48.00
C LYS A 27 -13.99 25.05 -48.68
N LEU A 28 -14.87 24.26 -48.06
CA LEU A 28 -16.23 23.99 -48.52
C LEU A 28 -17.11 25.26 -48.55
N LYS A 29 -16.84 26.24 -47.67
CA LYS A 29 -17.52 27.54 -47.63
C LYS A 29 -16.92 28.58 -48.58
N SER A 30 -15.85 28.25 -49.29
CA SER A 30 -15.22 29.09 -50.30
C SER A 30 -14.87 30.51 -49.84
N GLU A 31 -14.17 30.64 -48.72
CA GLU A 31 -13.23 31.74 -48.51
C GLU A 31 -11.86 31.23 -49.00
N SER A 32 -11.19 31.97 -49.88
CA SER A 32 -9.96 31.55 -50.55
C SER A 32 -8.90 31.04 -49.56
N ILE A 33 -8.69 29.73 -49.48
CA ILE A 33 -7.62 29.13 -48.69
C ILE A 33 -6.60 28.48 -49.63
N SER A 34 -5.40 29.06 -49.58
CA SER A 34 -4.14 28.60 -50.16
C SER A 34 -3.57 27.40 -49.39
N SER A 35 -4.35 26.32 -49.24
CA SER A 35 -3.79 25.02 -48.85
C SER A 35 -3.60 24.21 -50.12
N GLU A 36 -2.41 24.29 -50.73
CA GLU A 36 -2.04 23.61 -51.99
C GLU A 36 -2.48 22.14 -52.00
N ASN A 37 -2.43 21.47 -50.85
CA ASN A 37 -2.68 20.02 -50.72
C ASN A 37 -4.16 19.62 -50.71
N ILE A 38 -5.11 20.56 -50.52
CA ILE A 38 -6.56 20.28 -50.46
C ILE A 38 -7.27 20.76 -51.73
N ASN A 39 -6.57 21.54 -52.56
CA ASN A 39 -7.12 22.08 -53.82
C ASN A 39 -7.35 21.02 -54.89
N SER A 40 -6.74 19.84 -54.76
CA SER A 40 -6.89 18.73 -55.71
C SER A 40 -8.16 17.89 -55.51
N PHE A 41 -8.85 18.02 -54.38
CA PHE A 41 -10.05 17.24 -54.09
C PHE A 41 -11.30 17.90 -54.66
N THR A 42 -12.19 17.07 -55.20
CA THR A 42 -13.52 17.48 -55.62
C THR A 42 -14.38 17.89 -54.41
N PHE A 43 -15.44 18.65 -54.67
CA PHE A 43 -16.37 19.07 -53.62
C PHE A 43 -17.03 17.88 -52.89
N GLU A 44 -17.33 16.82 -53.62
CA GLU A 44 -17.93 15.60 -53.08
C GLU A 44 -16.96 14.88 -52.14
N GLU A 45 -15.71 14.68 -52.58
CA GLU A 45 -14.66 14.10 -51.73
C GLU A 45 -14.42 14.92 -50.46
N LEU A 46 -14.38 16.25 -50.56
CA LEU A 46 -14.25 17.14 -49.39
C LEU A 46 -15.44 17.02 -48.43
N THR A 47 -16.64 16.86 -48.98
CA THR A 47 -17.86 16.68 -48.18
C THR A 47 -17.81 15.35 -47.44
N ASP A 48 -17.37 14.28 -48.09
CA ASP A 48 -17.23 12.97 -47.47
C ASP A 48 -16.13 12.94 -46.42
N ILE A 49 -14.98 13.58 -46.67
CA ILE A 49 -13.93 13.75 -45.66
C ILE A 49 -14.46 14.54 -44.46
N ASN A 50 -15.27 15.58 -44.67
CA ASN A 50 -15.87 16.34 -43.57
C ASN A 50 -16.82 15.48 -42.72
N LYS A 51 -17.59 14.57 -43.33
CA LYS A 51 -18.43 13.59 -42.60
C LYS A 51 -17.57 12.64 -41.77
N ILE A 52 -16.49 12.10 -42.34
CA ILE A 52 -15.54 11.22 -41.65
C ILE A 52 -14.92 11.92 -40.44
N LEU A 53 -14.48 13.17 -40.60
CA LEU A 53 -13.90 13.96 -39.52
C LEU A 53 -14.92 14.27 -38.43
N SER A 54 -16.17 14.56 -38.78
CA SER A 54 -17.26 14.77 -37.82
C SER A 54 -17.55 13.51 -37.00
N LEU A 55 -17.60 12.35 -37.66
CA LEU A 55 -17.75 11.06 -36.97
C LEU A 55 -16.55 10.77 -36.05
N THR A 56 -15.35 11.10 -36.51
CA THR A 56 -14.11 10.91 -35.73
C THR A 56 -14.10 11.81 -34.50
N ASP A 57 -14.46 13.09 -34.62
CA ASP A 57 -14.59 14.02 -33.49
C ASP A 57 -15.61 13.52 -32.46
N PHE A 58 -16.76 13.02 -32.94
CA PHE A 58 -17.78 12.42 -32.09
C PHE A 58 -17.26 11.20 -31.31
N ILE A 59 -16.61 10.25 -31.98
CA ILE A 59 -16.07 9.05 -31.33
C ILE A 59 -14.99 9.45 -30.31
N LEU A 60 -14.03 10.30 -30.70
CA LEU A 60 -12.95 10.72 -29.81
C LEU A 60 -13.50 11.42 -28.57
N THR A 61 -14.44 12.36 -28.75
CA THR A 61 -15.09 13.07 -27.63
C THR A 61 -15.91 12.11 -26.75
N LYS A 62 -16.67 11.20 -27.35
CA LYS A 62 -17.54 10.24 -26.63
C LYS A 62 -16.74 9.25 -25.78
N TYR A 63 -15.52 8.90 -26.17
CA TYR A 63 -14.72 7.89 -25.47
C TYR A 63 -13.51 8.46 -24.72
N GLU A 64 -13.26 9.77 -24.76
CA GLU A 64 -12.14 10.42 -24.07
C GLU A 64 -12.12 10.11 -22.57
N HIS A 65 -13.26 10.28 -21.90
CA HIS A 65 -13.41 10.01 -20.47
C HIS A 65 -13.22 8.53 -20.11
N LYS A 66 -13.58 7.61 -21.01
CA LYS A 66 -13.41 6.16 -20.79
C LYS A 66 -11.94 5.76 -20.77
N LYS A 67 -11.12 6.43 -21.58
CA LYS A 67 -9.65 6.22 -21.58
C LYS A 67 -9.06 6.62 -20.23
N SER A 68 -9.41 7.80 -19.73
CA SER A 68 -8.96 8.28 -18.42
C SER A 68 -9.43 7.37 -17.29
N MET A 69 -10.71 6.96 -17.32
CA MET A 69 -11.26 6.03 -16.32
C MET A 69 -10.55 4.67 -16.34
N ARG A 70 -10.24 4.13 -17.52
CA ARG A 70 -9.46 2.88 -17.63
C ARG A 70 -8.07 3.01 -16.99
N LEU A 71 -7.40 4.14 -17.18
CA LEU A 71 -6.08 4.37 -16.56
C LEU A 71 -6.19 4.42 -15.02
N ILE A 72 -7.16 5.17 -14.49
CA ILE A 72 -7.41 5.25 -13.04
C ILE A 72 -7.74 3.86 -12.47
N LEU A 73 -8.59 3.08 -13.15
CA LEU A 73 -8.94 1.73 -12.71
C LEU A 73 -7.73 0.80 -12.72
N ASN A 74 -6.86 0.89 -13.71
CA ASN A 74 -5.63 0.10 -13.75
C ASN A 74 -4.67 0.47 -12.61
N GLU A 75 -4.50 1.76 -12.31
CA GLU A 75 -3.70 2.22 -11.17
C GLU A 75 -4.29 1.73 -9.84
N PHE A 76 -5.61 1.74 -9.71
CA PHE A 76 -6.28 1.22 -8.53
C PHE A 76 -6.08 -0.29 -8.37
N VAL A 77 -6.23 -1.06 -9.46
CA VAL A 77 -5.97 -2.52 -9.44
C VAL A 77 -4.52 -2.80 -9.05
N ASP A 78 -3.56 -2.09 -9.63
CA ASP A 78 -2.13 -2.23 -9.29
C ASP A 78 -1.85 -1.93 -7.81
N LEU A 79 -2.47 -0.88 -7.26
CA LEU A 79 -2.38 -0.55 -5.83
C LEU A 79 -2.93 -1.67 -4.94
N ILE A 80 -4.08 -2.25 -5.29
CA ILE A 80 -4.69 -3.35 -4.54
C ILE A 80 -3.79 -4.60 -4.61
N THR A 81 -3.28 -4.95 -5.79
CA THR A 81 -2.37 -6.09 -5.95
C THR A 81 -1.10 -5.92 -5.14
N LYS A 82 -0.47 -4.74 -5.17
CA LYS A 82 0.72 -4.46 -4.35
C LYS A 82 0.43 -4.54 -2.86
N SER A 83 -0.71 -4.01 -2.43
CA SER A 83 -1.13 -4.08 -1.03
C SER A 83 -1.38 -5.52 -0.58
N ALA A 84 -2.01 -6.34 -1.42
CA ALA A 84 -2.27 -7.75 -1.12
C ALA A 84 -0.96 -8.53 -0.98
N ASN A 85 -0.03 -8.39 -1.93
CA ASN A 85 1.27 -9.07 -1.88
C ASN A 85 2.10 -8.61 -0.67
N SER A 86 2.03 -7.32 -0.31
CA SER A 86 2.71 -6.80 0.88
C SER A 86 2.10 -7.32 2.18
N LEU A 87 0.80 -7.60 2.21
CA LEU A 87 0.13 -8.17 3.38
C LEU A 87 0.53 -9.64 3.55
N GLU A 88 0.59 -10.39 2.46
CA GLU A 88 1.08 -11.78 2.44
C GLU A 88 2.50 -11.88 3.01
N SER A 89 3.42 -11.01 2.57
CA SER A 89 4.78 -11.01 3.12
C SER A 89 4.85 -10.64 4.61
N ILE A 90 3.95 -9.79 5.10
CA ILE A 90 3.91 -9.44 6.53
C ILE A 90 3.42 -10.63 7.37
N ASP A 91 2.50 -11.43 6.84
CA ASP A 91 1.99 -12.63 7.52
C ASP A 91 3.13 -13.65 7.71
N ASP A 92 3.92 -13.89 6.65
CA ASP A 92 5.12 -14.74 6.70
C ASP A 92 6.15 -14.24 7.73
N ASP A 93 6.47 -12.94 7.73
CA ASP A 93 7.43 -12.33 8.66
C ASP A 93 6.96 -12.46 10.14
N VAL A 94 5.66 -12.31 10.38
CA VAL A 94 5.06 -12.45 11.72
C VAL A 94 5.10 -13.91 12.18
N GLU A 95 4.82 -14.86 11.28
CA GLU A 95 4.89 -16.29 11.59
C GLU A 95 6.33 -16.71 11.95
N GLU A 96 7.33 -16.29 11.17
CA GLU A 96 8.75 -16.57 11.45
C GLU A 96 9.17 -15.99 12.81
N MET A 97 8.74 -14.77 13.12
CA MET A 97 9.02 -14.12 14.40
C MET A 97 8.39 -14.86 15.59
N LEU A 98 7.16 -15.34 15.45
CA LEU A 98 6.46 -16.13 16.48
C LEU A 98 7.19 -17.46 16.75
N ILE A 99 7.61 -18.16 15.69
CA ILE A 99 8.37 -19.40 15.80
C ILE A 99 9.68 -19.14 16.53
N SER A 100 10.44 -18.14 16.10
CA SER A 100 11.74 -17.77 16.69
C SER A 100 11.62 -17.38 18.16
N SER A 101 10.63 -16.56 18.49
CA SER A 101 10.37 -16.14 19.87
C SER A 101 9.96 -17.31 20.77
N THR A 102 9.15 -18.23 20.26
CA THR A 102 8.71 -19.43 21.00
C THR A 102 9.89 -20.37 21.30
N ALA A 103 10.80 -20.53 20.33
CA ALA A 103 12.02 -21.32 20.52
C ALA A 103 12.93 -20.71 21.61
N GLU A 104 13.16 -19.39 21.56
CA GLU A 104 13.98 -18.70 22.56
C GLU A 104 13.33 -18.71 23.96
N ILE A 105 12.02 -18.53 24.08
CA ILE A 105 11.31 -18.68 25.37
C ILE A 105 11.48 -20.09 25.94
N SER A 106 11.39 -21.11 25.08
CA SER A 106 11.57 -22.52 25.49
C SER A 106 13.01 -22.78 25.97
N ARG A 107 13.99 -22.17 25.30
CA ARG A 107 15.40 -22.20 25.71
C ARG A 107 15.61 -21.50 27.06
N LEU A 108 15.05 -20.31 27.24
CA LEU A 108 15.12 -19.57 28.50
C LEU A 108 14.48 -20.34 29.66
N LYS A 109 13.32 -20.96 29.45
CA LYS A 109 12.68 -21.83 30.46
C LYS A 109 13.56 -23.03 30.83
N SER A 110 14.19 -23.65 29.84
CA SER A 110 15.12 -24.77 30.08
C SER A 110 16.34 -24.33 30.89
N ILE A 111 16.91 -23.17 30.56
CA ILE A 111 18.01 -22.55 31.32
C ILE A 111 17.56 -22.27 32.75
N GLN A 112 16.42 -21.61 32.95
CA GLN A 112 15.87 -21.32 34.28
C GLN A 112 15.68 -22.59 35.12
N HIS A 113 15.07 -23.63 34.53
CA HIS A 113 14.88 -24.91 35.19
C HIS A 113 16.22 -25.55 35.59
N ASN A 114 17.21 -25.55 34.70
CA ASN A 114 18.54 -26.09 34.97
C ASN A 114 19.27 -25.31 36.09
N PHE A 115 19.14 -23.98 36.12
CA PHE A 115 19.67 -23.16 37.21
C PHE A 115 18.99 -23.45 38.54
N SER A 116 17.65 -23.59 38.57
CA SER A 116 16.92 -23.97 39.77
C SER A 116 17.38 -25.33 40.30
N LYS A 117 17.40 -26.35 39.43
CA LYS A 117 17.82 -27.72 39.79
C LYS A 117 19.26 -27.79 40.31
N LYS A 118 20.18 -27.03 39.70
CA LYS A 118 21.58 -26.96 40.14
C LYS A 118 21.70 -26.27 41.51
N ASN A 119 20.92 -25.23 41.76
CA ASN A 119 20.89 -24.62 43.09
C ASN A 119 20.34 -25.61 44.13
N ASP A 120 19.25 -26.31 43.83
CA ASP A 120 18.68 -27.32 44.72
C ASP A 120 19.66 -28.46 45.01
N SER A 121 20.46 -28.89 44.01
CA SER A 121 21.51 -29.90 44.23
C SER A 121 22.65 -29.38 45.10
N ILE A 122 23.10 -28.13 44.89
CA ILE A 122 24.13 -27.51 45.74
C ILE A 122 23.65 -27.38 47.19
N PHE A 123 22.39 -27.01 47.43
CA PHE A 123 21.84 -26.94 48.79
C PHE A 123 21.62 -28.31 49.42
N ASN A 124 21.31 -29.34 48.64
CA ASN A 124 21.15 -30.71 49.16
C ASN A 124 22.48 -31.46 49.36
N GLU A 125 23.49 -31.26 48.50
CA GLU A 125 24.83 -31.84 48.67
C GLU A 125 25.53 -31.25 49.91
N ASN A 126 25.41 -29.94 50.14
CA ASN A 126 25.93 -29.29 51.35
C ASN A 126 25.20 -29.70 52.64
N LYS A 127 24.07 -30.42 52.54
CA LYS A 127 23.31 -30.92 53.69
C LYS A 127 23.81 -32.28 54.18
N LEU A 128 24.59 -33.01 53.39
CA LEU A 128 25.11 -34.33 53.78
C LEU A 128 26.38 -34.27 54.66
N GLU A 129 27.06 -33.13 54.73
CA GLU A 129 28.29 -32.98 55.51
C GLU A 129 28.18 -32.07 56.74
N ASN A 130 27.04 -31.41 56.98
CA ASN A 130 26.90 -30.48 58.09
C ASN A 130 25.70 -30.78 58.99
N GLU A 131 25.66 -32.00 59.54
CA GLU A 131 24.96 -32.27 60.81
C GLU A 131 25.89 -32.02 62.00
N VAL A 132 26.65 -30.93 62.01
CA VAL A 132 27.33 -30.45 63.23
C VAL A 132 27.36 -28.91 63.19
N ASN A 133 26.64 -28.31 64.14
CA ASN A 133 26.70 -26.91 64.58
C ASN A 133 25.81 -25.88 63.84
N SER A 134 24.56 -25.86 64.30
CA SER A 134 23.78 -24.63 64.48
C SER A 134 24.61 -23.51 65.13
N LYS A 135 24.74 -22.38 64.42
CA LYS A 135 24.34 -21.05 64.92
C LYS A 135 24.59 -19.94 63.88
N ASN A 136 23.48 -19.34 63.46
CA ASN A 136 23.29 -17.96 62.99
C ASN A 136 24.14 -17.45 61.83
N SER A 137 23.57 -17.49 60.62
CA SER A 137 23.86 -16.47 59.60
C SER A 137 22.60 -16.21 58.77
N VAL A 138 21.79 -15.25 59.22
CA VAL A 138 20.66 -14.69 58.47
C VAL A 138 21.21 -13.71 57.44
N ASN A 139 21.44 -14.18 56.21
CA ASN A 139 21.72 -13.32 55.06
C ASN A 139 20.52 -13.38 54.11
N ASN A 140 19.62 -12.40 54.25
CA ASN A 140 18.46 -12.22 53.37
C ASN A 140 18.87 -11.31 52.20
N LEU A 141 19.28 -11.89 51.06
CA LEU A 141 19.68 -11.14 49.86
C LEU A 141 18.73 -11.33 48.65
N THR A 142 17.51 -11.81 48.87
CA THR A 142 16.57 -12.06 47.76
C THR A 142 15.22 -11.39 48.01
N ILE A 143 15.17 -10.07 47.87
CA ILE A 143 13.92 -9.36 47.54
C ILE A 143 14.19 -8.59 46.24
N PHE A 144 14.05 -9.27 45.10
CA PHE A 144 13.84 -8.58 43.83
C PHE A 144 12.33 -8.47 43.63
N SER A 145 11.75 -7.36 44.08
CA SER A 145 10.43 -6.94 43.61
C SER A 145 10.62 -6.32 42.23
N THR A 146 10.34 -7.05 41.17
CA THR A 146 10.09 -6.44 39.86
C THR A 146 8.61 -6.12 39.78
N ASP A 147 8.27 -4.84 39.73
CA ASP A 147 6.91 -4.41 39.42
C ASP A 147 6.54 -4.89 38.01
N VAL A 148 5.49 -5.69 37.92
CA VAL A 148 4.88 -6.09 36.65
C VAL A 148 4.19 -4.86 36.07
N TYR A 149 4.71 -4.34 34.95
CA TYR A 149 4.03 -3.31 34.20
C TYR A 149 2.72 -3.87 33.64
N SER A 150 1.59 -3.47 34.24
CA SER A 150 0.25 -3.71 33.71
C SER A 150 -0.15 -2.49 32.86
N PRO A 151 -0.30 -2.62 31.54
CA PRO A 151 -0.80 -1.52 30.73
C PRO A 151 -2.27 -1.29 31.08
N ASN A 152 -2.53 -0.18 31.78
CA ASN A 152 -3.88 0.28 32.05
C ASN A 152 -4.64 0.41 30.72
N TYR A 153 -5.70 -0.40 30.57
CA TYR A 153 -6.72 -0.19 29.56
C TYR A 153 -7.27 1.25 29.69
N PRO A 154 -7.44 2.00 28.57
CA PRO A 154 -8.02 3.34 28.64
C PRO A 154 -9.45 3.24 29.15
N SER A 155 -9.70 3.93 30.27
CA SER A 155 -11.02 4.04 30.86
C SER A 155 -11.95 4.80 29.91
N LYS A 156 -13.12 4.20 29.70
CA LYS A 156 -14.29 4.66 28.96
C LYS A 156 -14.49 6.18 29.09
N ILE A 157 -14.45 6.89 27.97
CA ILE A 157 -14.86 8.30 27.86
C ILE A 157 -16.34 8.39 28.28
N ILE A 158 -16.62 9.07 29.39
CA ILE A 158 -17.98 9.48 29.73
C ILE A 158 -18.21 10.83 29.04
N CYS A 159 -18.98 10.81 27.96
CA CYS A 159 -19.58 12.02 27.41
C CYS A 159 -20.72 12.44 28.35
N ASN A 160 -20.60 13.61 28.97
CA ASN A 160 -21.74 14.27 29.60
C ASN A 160 -22.50 15.05 28.51
N SER A 161 -23.80 14.78 28.46
CA SER A 161 -24.81 15.43 27.61
C SER A 161 -25.02 16.91 27.96
#